data_AF-A0A5C3LV08-F1
#
_entry.id   AF-A0A5C3LV08-F1
#
_cell.length_a   1.000
_cell.length_b   1.000
_cell.length_c   1.000
_cell.angle_alpha   90.00
_cell.angle_beta   90.00
_cell.angle_gamma   90.00
#
_symmetry.space_group_name_H-M   'P 1'
#
loop_
_entity.id
_entity.type
_entity.pdbx_description
1 polymer ?
#
loop_
_entity_poly.entity_id
_entity_poly.type
_entity_poly.pdbx_seq_one_letter_code
_entity_poly.pdbx_strand_id
1 'polypeptide(L)'
;QLWAASIDESEIEITTWITCEERQGRWNNQDVDLYIAWNNETSSYKWANGQMRGYRFLQGLDLCYEILGHVIFKGRIIGIMTEPSNGRLVEKQDRTLVYTAISRLEERRLYDSPRPENIMISRDGKIRLLAV
;
A
#
# COMPACT_ATOMS: atom_id res chain seq x y z
N GLN A 1 9.94 -10.93 6.53
CA GLN A 1 9.32 -12.28 6.38
C GLN A 1 8.37 -12.18 5.21
N LEU A 2 8.41 -13.14 4.29
CA LEU A 2 7.46 -13.21 3.18
C LEU A 2 6.08 -13.65 3.69
N TRP A 3 5.05 -12.97 3.22
CA TRP A 3 3.63 -13.30 3.49
C TRP A 3 2.74 -13.05 2.26
N ALA A 4 3.36 -12.71 1.13
CA ALA A 4 2.77 -12.55 -0.19
C ALA A 4 3.76 -13.11 -1.23
N ALA A 5 3.41 -13.06 -2.52
CA ALA A 5 4.31 -13.49 -3.60
C ALA A 5 5.66 -12.76 -3.55
N SER A 6 6.70 -13.36 -4.12
CA SER A 6 8.01 -12.73 -4.29
C SER A 6 8.18 -12.37 -5.75
N ILE A 7 8.40 -11.09 -6.04
CA ILE A 7 8.56 -10.58 -7.40
C ILE A 7 9.95 -9.97 -7.50
N ASP A 8 10.74 -10.41 -8.48
CA ASP A 8 12.03 -9.78 -8.71
C ASP A 8 11.83 -8.38 -9.28
N GLU A 9 12.55 -7.39 -8.76
CA GLU A 9 12.46 -6.00 -9.20
C GLU A 9 12.75 -5.86 -10.71
N SER A 10 13.58 -6.74 -11.29
CA SER A 10 13.86 -6.76 -12.72
C SER A 10 12.68 -7.19 -13.60
N GLU A 11 11.62 -7.76 -13.03
CA GLU A 11 10.38 -8.09 -13.73
C GLU A 11 9.44 -6.87 -13.89
N ILE A 12 9.76 -5.75 -13.24
CA ILE A 12 8.89 -4.59 -13.14
C ILE A 12 9.43 -3.46 -14.01
N GLU A 13 8.62 -2.99 -14.95
CA GLU A 13 8.92 -1.81 -15.74
C GLU A 13 8.46 -0.56 -14.99
N ILE A 14 9.39 0.28 -14.52
CA ILE A 14 9.05 1.54 -13.86
C ILE A 14 8.62 2.58 -14.90
N THR A 15 7.40 3.11 -14.77
CA THR A 15 6.83 4.11 -15.67
C THR A 15 6.91 5.51 -15.09
N THR A 16 6.73 5.66 -13.78
CA THR A 16 6.70 6.98 -13.09
C THR A 16 7.35 6.91 -11.72
N TRP A 17 8.09 7.96 -11.36
CA TRP A 17 8.63 8.19 -10.02
C TRP A 17 7.79 9.26 -9.33
N ILE A 18 7.17 8.92 -8.20
CA ILE A 18 6.24 9.82 -7.49
C ILE A 18 6.96 10.48 -6.31
N THR A 19 7.58 9.67 -5.46
CA THR A 19 8.42 10.09 -4.33
C THR A 19 9.73 9.28 -4.34
N CYS A 20 10.53 9.38 -3.28
CA CYS A 20 11.70 8.52 -3.14
C CYS A 20 11.28 7.05 -3.00
N GLU A 21 10.21 6.80 -2.24
CA GLU A 21 9.67 5.50 -1.88
C GLU A 21 8.66 4.97 -2.91
N GLU A 22 7.90 5.87 -3.54
CA GLU A 22 6.75 5.50 -4.36
C GLU A 22 7.03 5.62 -5.86
N ARG A 23 6.64 4.57 -6.58
CA ARG A 23 6.75 4.47 -8.04
C ARG A 23 5.50 3.84 -8.61
N GLN A 24 5.22 4.14 -9.86
CA GLN A 24 4.27 3.39 -10.68
C GLN A 24 5.04 2.58 -11.70
N GLY A 25 4.48 1.45 -12.09
CA GLY A 25 5.09 0.59 -13.09
C GLY A 25 4.11 -0.34 -13.76
N ARG A 26 4.66 -1.29 -14.52
CA ARG A 26 3.93 -2.39 -15.12
C ARG A 26 4.60 -3.70 -14.76
N TRP A 27 3.79 -4.68 -14.38
CA TRP A 27 4.23 -6.05 -14.12
C TRP A 27 3.18 -7.01 -14.67
N ASN A 28 3.59 -8.03 -15.42
CA ASN A 28 2.67 -9.00 -16.03
C ASN A 28 1.48 -8.36 -16.80
N ASN A 29 1.77 -7.36 -17.64
CA ASN A 29 0.81 -6.58 -18.43
C ASN A 29 -0.22 -5.73 -17.66
N GLN A 30 -0.18 -5.68 -16.33
CA GLN A 30 -1.02 -4.79 -15.51
C GLN A 30 -0.22 -3.62 -14.94
N ASP A 31 -0.88 -2.48 -14.76
CA ASP A 31 -0.32 -1.34 -14.05
C ASP A 31 -0.24 -1.67 -12.55
N VAL A 32 0.80 -1.17 -11.87
CA VAL A 32 1.05 -1.43 -10.45
C VAL A 32 1.58 -0.19 -9.74
N ASP A 33 1.32 -0.10 -8.44
CA ASP A 33 1.98 0.85 -7.55
C ASP A 33 3.02 0.11 -6.70
N LEU A 34 4.12 0.80 -6.40
CA LEU A 34 5.26 0.28 -5.67
C LEU A 34 5.58 1.19 -4.51
N TYR A 35 5.81 0.60 -3.34
CA TYR A 35 6.44 1.26 -2.20
C TYR A 35 7.71 0.50 -1.83
N ILE A 36 8.87 1.01 -2.24
CA ILE A 36 10.17 0.35 -2.07
C ILE A 36 11.22 1.28 -1.47
N ALA A 37 12.18 0.69 -0.75
CA ALA A 37 13.35 1.40 -0.28
C ALA A 37 14.15 1.97 -1.46
N TRP A 38 14.53 3.24 -1.38
CA TRP A 38 15.17 3.99 -2.47
C TRP A 38 16.70 3.94 -2.42
N ASN A 39 17.27 3.55 -1.29
CA ASN A 39 18.71 3.43 -1.12
C ASN A 39 19.06 2.29 -0.15
N ASN A 40 20.37 2.07 0.04
CA ASN A 40 20.88 1.06 0.96
C ASN A 40 20.90 1.49 2.43
N GLU A 41 20.35 2.65 2.77
CA GLU A 41 20.37 3.16 4.13
C GLU A 41 19.31 2.49 5.01
N THR A 42 19.67 2.24 6.26
CA THR A 42 18.80 1.61 7.25
C THR A 42 17.47 2.35 7.44
N SER A 43 17.46 3.67 7.29
CA SER A 43 16.24 4.51 7.35
C SER A 43 15.24 4.14 6.27
N SER A 44 15.68 4.02 5.02
CA SER A 44 14.81 3.69 3.87
C SER A 44 14.15 2.33 4.02
N TYR A 45 14.91 1.31 4.43
CA TYR A 45 14.36 -0.02 4.73
C TYR A 45 13.40 -0.02 5.91
N LYS A 46 13.64 0.82 6.93
CA LYS A 46 12.71 0.94 8.07
C LYS A 46 11.36 1.47 7.63
N TRP A 47 11.31 2.46 6.72
CA TRP A 47 10.07 2.99 6.17
C TRP A 47 9.31 1.94 5.35
N ALA A 48 9.99 1.30 4.38
CA ALA A 48 9.39 0.23 3.58
C ALA A 48 8.87 -0.93 4.45
N ASN A 49 9.62 -1.33 5.48
CA ASN A 49 9.21 -2.37 6.40
C ASN A 49 8.07 -1.94 7.34
N GLY A 50 7.97 -0.66 7.67
CA GLY A 50 6.82 -0.08 8.38
C GLY A 50 5.55 -0.26 7.55
N GLN A 51 5.57 0.21 6.31
CA GLN A 51 4.44 0.07 5.38
C GLN A 51 4.04 -1.40 5.16
N MET A 52 5.02 -2.29 4.90
CA MET A 52 4.74 -3.73 4.77
C MET A 52 4.07 -4.34 6.00
N ARG A 53 4.43 -3.87 7.22
CA ARG A 53 3.76 -4.33 8.45
C ARG A 53 2.35 -3.80 8.54
N GLY A 54 2.12 -2.52 8.21
CA GLY A 54 0.79 -1.92 8.13
C GLY A 54 -0.13 -2.72 7.22
N TYR A 55 0.28 -2.96 5.97
CA TYR A 55 -0.45 -3.80 5.02
C TYR A 55 -0.75 -5.20 5.55
N ARG A 56 0.23 -5.85 6.21
CA ARG A 56 0.05 -7.16 6.82
C ARG A 56 -1.03 -7.15 7.92
N PHE A 57 -1.11 -6.10 8.73
CA PHE A 57 -2.13 -5.99 9.78
C PHE A 57 -3.54 -5.73 9.22
N LEU A 58 -3.63 -5.03 8.08
CA LEU A 58 -4.89 -4.75 7.40
C LEU A 58 -5.41 -5.90 6.55
N GLN A 59 -4.63 -6.97 6.36
CA GLN A 59 -5.02 -8.11 5.56
C GLN A 59 -6.36 -8.70 6.02
N GLY A 60 -7.32 -8.80 5.08
CA GLY A 60 -8.66 -9.30 5.34
C GLY A 60 -9.63 -8.31 5.98
N LEU A 61 -9.30 -7.01 6.07
CA LEU A 61 -10.27 -5.95 6.44
C LEU A 61 -10.98 -5.32 5.23
N ASP A 62 -10.53 -5.62 4.02
CA ASP A 62 -10.98 -4.95 2.77
C ASP A 62 -10.83 -3.42 2.90
N LEU A 63 -9.67 -2.97 3.38
CA LEU A 63 -9.32 -1.55 3.60
C LEU A 63 -8.06 -1.12 2.84
N CYS A 64 -7.43 -2.00 2.09
CA CYS A 64 -6.26 -1.70 1.26
C CYS A 64 -6.52 -2.12 -0.18
N TYR A 65 -5.76 -1.52 -1.08
CA TYR A 65 -5.60 -2.07 -2.42
C TYR A 65 -4.95 -3.45 -2.35
N GLU A 66 -5.28 -4.30 -3.31
CA GLU A 66 -4.75 -5.66 -3.39
C GLU A 66 -3.21 -5.66 -3.39
N ILE A 67 -2.64 -6.48 -2.52
CA ILE A 67 -1.19 -6.68 -2.43
C ILE A 67 -0.82 -7.78 -3.42
N LEU A 68 -0.06 -7.41 -4.44
CA LEU A 68 0.41 -8.33 -5.48
C LEU A 68 1.64 -9.11 -5.03
N GLY A 69 2.51 -8.49 -4.21
CA GLY A 69 3.60 -9.20 -3.56
C GLY A 69 4.70 -8.32 -2.98
N HIS A 70 5.72 -8.98 -2.43
CA HIS A 70 6.97 -8.39 -1.98
C HIS A 70 7.90 -8.18 -3.17
N VAL A 71 8.50 -6.99 -3.25
CA VAL A 71 9.51 -6.69 -4.27
C VAL A 71 10.88 -7.10 -3.74
N ILE A 72 11.60 -7.88 -4.54
CA ILE A 72 12.89 -8.47 -4.21
C ILE A 72 13.99 -7.87 -5.09
N PHE A 73 15.07 -7.41 -4.47
CA PHE A 73 16.28 -6.99 -5.17
C PHE A 73 17.49 -7.67 -4.55
N LYS A 74 18.27 -8.38 -5.39
CA LYS A 74 19.46 -9.14 -4.95
C LYS A 74 19.18 -10.05 -3.74
N GLY A 75 18.04 -10.74 -3.76
CA GLY A 75 17.61 -11.66 -2.70
C GLY A 75 17.12 -11.00 -1.41
N ARG A 76 16.91 -9.68 -1.39
CA ARG A 76 16.38 -8.94 -0.23
C ARG A 76 15.02 -8.36 -0.55
N ILE A 77 14.10 -8.41 0.41
CA ILE A 77 12.84 -7.68 0.33
C ILE A 77 13.15 -6.19 0.45
N ILE A 78 12.82 -5.44 -0.60
CA ILE A 78 13.00 -3.98 -0.64
C ILE A 78 11.68 -3.23 -0.49
N GLY A 79 10.54 -3.90 -0.59
CA GLY A 79 9.24 -3.27 -0.38
C GLY A 79 8.09 -4.12 -0.89
N ILE A 80 7.02 -3.45 -1.31
CA ILE A 80 5.74 -4.07 -1.66
C ILE A 80 5.18 -3.50 -2.96
N MET A 81 4.42 -4.34 -3.67
CA MET A 81 3.70 -4.00 -4.89
C MET A 81 2.20 -4.21 -4.67
N THR A 82 1.39 -3.25 -5.11
CA THR A 82 -0.07 -3.31 -5.05
C THR A 82 -0.69 -3.08 -6.42
N GLU A 83 -1.98 -3.39 -6.56
CA GLU A 83 -2.77 -2.82 -7.64
C GLU A 83 -2.74 -1.27 -7.58
N PRO A 84 -3.04 -0.57 -8.68
CA PRO A 84 -2.95 0.89 -8.70
C PRO A 84 -4.02 1.54 -7.82
N SER A 85 -3.57 2.55 -7.06
CA SER A 85 -4.37 3.33 -6.12
C SER A 85 -5.32 4.26 -6.86
N ASN A 86 -6.46 3.73 -7.28
CA ASN A 86 -7.46 4.45 -8.07
C ASN A 86 -8.70 4.83 -7.25
N GLY A 87 -9.06 6.10 -7.26
CA GLY A 87 -10.29 6.56 -6.61
C GLY A 87 -10.38 8.07 -6.51
N ARG A 88 -11.22 8.53 -5.58
CA ARG A 88 -11.29 9.93 -5.15
C ARG A 88 -10.99 10.06 -3.67
N LEU A 89 -10.57 11.24 -3.25
CA LEU A 89 -10.49 11.57 -1.82
C LEU A 89 -11.87 11.53 -1.19
N VAL A 90 -11.90 11.25 0.11
CA VAL A 90 -13.12 11.31 0.92
C VAL A 90 -13.62 12.75 1.05
N GLU A 91 -14.93 12.91 1.02
CA GLU A 91 -15.63 14.16 1.25
C GLU A 91 -16.46 14.07 2.52
N LYS A 92 -16.96 15.22 3.01
CA LYS A 92 -17.78 15.28 4.23
C LYS A 92 -18.98 14.33 4.22
N GLN A 93 -19.58 14.12 3.05
CA GLN A 93 -20.73 13.24 2.86
C GLN A 93 -20.40 11.75 3.06
N ASP A 94 -19.14 11.37 2.93
CA ASP A 94 -18.68 9.98 3.07
C ASP A 94 -18.44 9.56 4.52
N ARG A 95 -18.68 10.46 5.49
CA ARG A 95 -18.38 10.24 6.91
C ARG A 95 -18.83 8.88 7.45
N THR A 96 -20.00 8.39 7.03
CA THR A 96 -20.55 7.11 7.50
C THR A 96 -19.70 5.94 7.02
N LEU A 97 -19.22 5.98 5.78
CA LEU A 97 -18.32 4.96 5.23
C LEU A 97 -16.98 5.01 5.95
N VAL A 98 -16.44 6.21 6.18
CA VAL A 98 -15.18 6.39 6.92
C VAL A 98 -15.30 5.82 8.33
N TYR A 99 -16.31 6.19 9.11
CA TYR A 99 -16.47 5.67 10.48
C TYR A 99 -16.67 4.15 10.52
N THR A 100 -17.36 3.59 9.53
CA THR A 100 -17.52 2.13 9.40
C THR A 100 -16.18 1.44 9.08
N ALA A 101 -15.31 2.08 8.29
CA ALA A 101 -13.96 1.57 8.03
C ALA A 101 -13.08 1.65 9.28
N ILE A 102 -13.14 2.77 10.01
CA ILE A 102 -12.37 2.94 11.25
C ILE A 102 -12.82 1.95 12.33
N SER A 103 -14.12 1.67 12.47
CA SER A 103 -14.58 0.69 13.46
C SER A 103 -13.99 -0.71 13.24
N ARG A 104 -13.74 -1.11 11.97
CA ARG A 104 -13.06 -2.37 11.64
C ARG A 104 -11.59 -2.40 12.06
N LEU A 105 -10.91 -1.25 12.05
CA LEU A 105 -9.55 -1.12 12.58
C LEU A 105 -9.55 -1.28 14.11
N GLU A 106 -10.49 -0.59 14.78
CA GLU A 106 -10.64 -0.61 16.23
C GLU A 106 -10.97 -2.01 16.76
N GLU A 107 -11.83 -2.76 16.06
CA GLU A 107 -12.14 -4.17 16.38
C GLU A 107 -10.88 -5.05 16.40
N ARG A 108 -9.87 -4.72 15.59
CA ARG A 108 -8.56 -5.40 15.57
C ARG A 108 -7.51 -4.75 16.45
N ARG A 109 -7.89 -3.72 17.23
CA ARG A 109 -6.97 -2.90 18.05
C ARG A 109 -5.83 -2.29 17.24
N LEU A 110 -6.09 -2.01 15.97
CA LEU A 110 -5.19 -1.28 15.11
C LEU A 110 -5.47 0.20 15.33
N TYR A 111 -4.55 0.84 16.05
CA TYR A 111 -4.60 2.28 16.25
C TYR A 111 -3.95 2.95 15.04
N ASP A 112 -4.79 3.57 14.23
CA ASP A 112 -4.36 4.44 13.15
C ASP A 112 -4.68 5.90 13.52
N SER A 113 -3.88 6.83 12.99
CA SER A 113 -4.21 8.26 12.97
C SER A 113 -4.52 8.63 11.52
N PRO A 114 -5.66 8.17 10.98
CA PRO A 114 -5.96 8.32 9.58
C PRO A 114 -6.14 9.81 9.27
N ARG A 115 -5.32 10.30 8.34
CA ARG A 115 -5.45 11.66 7.82
C ARG A 115 -6.36 11.63 6.59
N PRO A 116 -7.22 12.62 6.35
CA PRO A 116 -8.13 12.62 5.19
C PRO A 116 -7.42 12.38 3.85
N GLU A 117 -6.18 12.87 3.70
CA GLU A 117 -5.34 12.65 2.50
C GLU A 117 -4.92 11.18 2.29
N ASN A 118 -5.00 10.34 3.31
CA ASN A 118 -4.64 8.92 3.25
C ASN A 118 -5.85 7.99 3.10
N ILE A 119 -7.07 8.55 3.02
CA ILE A 119 -8.31 7.78 2.88
C ILE A 119 -8.92 8.08 1.52
N MET A 120 -9.10 7.04 0.72
CA MET A 120 -9.74 7.13 -0.58
C MET A 120 -11.05 6.34 -0.62
N ILE A 121 -11.91 6.75 -1.55
CA ILE A 121 -13.00 5.93 -2.06
C ILE A 121 -12.58 5.39 -3.42
N SER A 122 -12.42 4.06 -3.49
CA SER A 122 -12.12 3.36 -4.73
C SER A 122 -13.29 3.45 -5.72
N ARG A 123 -13.03 3.09 -6.98
CA ARG A 123 -14.05 3.14 -8.06
C ARG A 123 -15.26 2.24 -7.79
N ASP A 124 -15.11 1.19 -7.00
CA ASP A 124 -16.19 0.30 -6.55
C ASP A 124 -16.89 0.79 -5.25
N GLY A 125 -16.57 1.99 -4.78
CA GLY A 125 -17.24 2.64 -3.66
C GLY A 125 -16.75 2.23 -2.27
N LYS A 126 -15.60 1.56 -2.17
CA LYS A 126 -15.03 1.09 -0.89
C LYS A 126 -14.00 2.06 -0.33
N ILE A 127 -13.80 2.02 0.99
CA ILE A 127 -12.72 2.75 1.64
C ILE A 127 -11.39 2.02 1.41
N ARG A 128 -10.35 2.81 1.08
CA ARG A 128 -8.97 2.37 0.92
C ARG A 128 -8.03 3.30 1.70
N LEU A 129 -7.10 2.71 2.44
CA LEU A 129 -6.04 3.39 3.18
C LEU A 129 -4.73 3.29 2.39
N LEU A 130 -4.09 4.42 2.11
CA LEU A 130 -2.90 4.50 1.24
C LEU A 130 -1.56 4.34 1.97
N ALA A 131 -1.47 4.86 3.19
CA ALA A 131 -0.26 4.84 3.99
C ALA A 131 -0.61 4.31 5.38
N VAL A 132 -0.01 3.18 5.75
CA VAL A 132 -0.36 2.37 6.93
C VAL A 132 0.84 2.16 7.84
#